data_AF-A0A971Q0Q7-F1
#
_entry.id   AF-A0A971Q0Q7-F1
#
_cell.length_a   1.000
_cell.length_b   1.000
_cell.length_c   1.000
_cell.angle_alpha   90.00
_cell.angle_beta   90.00
_cell.angle_gamma   90.00
#
_symmetry.space_group_name_H-M   'P 1'
#
loop_
_entity.id
_entity.type
_entity.pdbx_description
1 polymer ?
#
loop_
_entity_poly.entity_id
_entity_poly.type
_entity_poly.pdbx_seq_one_letter_code
_entity_poly.pdbx_strand_id
1 'polypeptide(L)'
;AKLLFSCLLLVIGLAPHSWTEFKKALVYFYGISFTVAGASIAASYLAAVPGQGFSFSYLWLLAGATFALLIGVFGEKYLLRRIVPNLLRFGVELRFGAHSCNGQGFLDTGNGLKDPLTKRPVVVAEYEFLKPCLPQDFQQAFDDNRDEDDILNRLSHSSWANRLRIIPFSSIGRKNGILVGVRADSILVNMGKKNVLHNNVVIGIYRDKLSQDGSYHLLIPSEIVNQG
;
A
#
# COMPACT_ATOMS: atom_id res chain seq x y z
N ALA A 1 -4.60 -43.56 -7.04
CA ALA A 1 -3.38 -43.41 -6.22
C ALA A 1 -2.80 -41.99 -6.27
N LYS A 2 -2.29 -41.51 -7.43
CA LYS A 2 -1.59 -40.20 -7.53
C LYS A 2 -2.44 -38.99 -7.15
N LEU A 3 -3.70 -38.93 -7.59
CA LEU A 3 -4.64 -37.86 -7.20
C LEU A 3 -4.90 -37.84 -5.69
N LEU A 4 -5.18 -39.00 -5.10
CA LEU A 4 -5.40 -39.12 -3.65
C LEU A 4 -4.17 -38.69 -2.84
N PHE A 5 -2.97 -39.06 -3.29
CA PHE A 5 -1.72 -38.64 -2.67
C PHE A 5 -1.51 -37.12 -2.77
N SER A 6 -1.80 -36.51 -3.92
CA SER A 6 -1.74 -35.04 -4.07
C SER A 6 -2.75 -34.33 -3.16
N CYS A 7 -3.96 -34.86 -3.02
CA CYS A 7 -4.96 -34.32 -2.11
C CYS A 7 -4.49 -34.42 -0.65
N LEU A 8 -3.93 -35.56 -0.25
CA LEU A 8 -3.39 -35.77 1.09
C LEU A 8 -2.24 -34.80 1.40
N LEU A 9 -1.32 -34.60 0.44
CA LEU A 9 -0.20 -33.68 0.57
C LEU A 9 -0.69 -32.24 0.77
N LEU A 10 -1.71 -31.81 0.02
CA LEU A 10 -2.30 -30.47 0.17
C LEU A 10 -3.03 -30.30 1.51
N VAL A 11 -3.75 -31.34 1.98
CA VAL A 11 -4.43 -31.31 3.28
C VAL A 11 -3.41 -31.19 4.41
N ILE A 12 -2.32 -31.95 4.37
CA ILE A 12 -1.28 -31.92 5.41
C ILE A 12 -0.46 -30.63 5.34
N GLY A 13 -0.07 -30.20 4.14
CA GLY A 13 0.86 -29.08 3.94
C GLY A 13 0.23 -27.70 4.02
N LEU A 14 -1.02 -27.55 3.59
CA LEU A 14 -1.71 -26.25 3.55
C LEU A 14 -2.90 -26.14 4.51
N ALA A 15 -3.44 -27.27 5.00
CA ALA A 15 -4.60 -27.32 5.88
C ALA A 15 -5.73 -26.36 5.46
N PRO A 16 -6.25 -26.47 4.22
CA PRO A 16 -7.24 -25.53 3.70
C PRO A 16 -8.52 -25.59 4.52
N HIS A 17 -9.06 -24.42 4.88
CA HIS A 17 -10.22 -24.31 5.78
C HIS A 17 -11.54 -24.41 5.02
N SER A 18 -11.53 -24.15 3.70
CA SER A 18 -12.70 -24.19 2.85
C SER A 18 -12.51 -25.03 1.58
N TRP A 19 -13.60 -25.55 1.03
CA TRP A 19 -13.57 -26.31 -0.24
C TRP A 19 -13.12 -25.45 -1.42
N THR A 20 -13.40 -24.15 -1.39
CA THR A 20 -12.94 -23.18 -2.40
C THR A 20 -11.43 -22.97 -2.33
N GLU A 21 -10.86 -22.86 -1.12
CA GLU A 21 -9.40 -22.85 -0.93
C GLU A 21 -8.75 -24.14 -1.40
N PHE A 22 -9.32 -25.30 -1.06
CA PHE A 22 -8.79 -26.59 -1.52
C PHE A 22 -8.74 -26.68 -3.04
N LYS A 23 -9.82 -26.28 -3.74
CA LYS A 23 -9.85 -26.24 -5.21
C LYS A 23 -8.78 -25.31 -5.78
N LYS A 24 -8.63 -24.10 -5.23
CA LYS A 24 -7.58 -23.15 -5.64
C LYS A 24 -6.19 -23.74 -5.43
N ALA A 25 -5.94 -24.33 -4.27
CA ALA A 25 -4.69 -24.99 -3.93
C ALA A 25 -4.36 -26.15 -4.89
N LEU A 26 -5.36 -26.95 -5.25
CA LEU A 26 -5.20 -28.04 -6.21
C LEU A 26 -4.85 -27.52 -7.61
N VAL A 27 -5.53 -26.47 -8.09
CA VAL A 27 -5.21 -25.82 -9.37
C VAL A 27 -3.80 -25.24 -9.35
N TYR A 28 -3.39 -24.52 -8.30
CA TYR A 28 -2.05 -23.97 -8.19
C TYR A 28 -0.98 -25.05 -8.10
N PHE A 29 -1.20 -26.11 -7.32
CA PHE A 29 -0.27 -27.23 -7.17
C PHE A 29 0.03 -27.89 -8.52
N TYR A 30 -1.01 -28.25 -9.28
CA TYR A 30 -0.83 -28.83 -10.60
C TYR A 30 -0.24 -27.84 -11.59
N GLY A 31 -0.69 -26.58 -11.58
CA GLY A 31 -0.16 -25.54 -12.47
C GLY A 31 1.35 -25.31 -12.29
N ILE A 32 1.81 -25.21 -11.04
CA ILE A 32 3.23 -25.08 -10.72
C ILE A 32 3.98 -26.37 -11.11
N SER A 33 3.44 -27.54 -10.77
CA SER A 33 4.08 -28.83 -11.08
C SER A 33 4.27 -29.05 -12.59
N PHE A 34 3.25 -28.73 -13.40
CA PHE A 34 3.35 -28.81 -14.86
C PHE A 34 4.33 -27.79 -15.44
N THR A 35 4.34 -26.57 -14.90
CA THR A 35 5.28 -25.53 -15.34
C THR A 35 6.72 -25.92 -15.03
N VAL A 36 6.99 -26.40 -13.81
CA VAL A 36 8.33 -26.85 -13.40
C VAL A 36 8.76 -28.06 -14.22
N ALA A 37 7.90 -29.07 -14.37
CA ALA A 37 8.22 -30.25 -15.17
C ALA A 37 8.49 -29.89 -16.64
N GLY A 38 7.64 -29.04 -17.23
CA GLY A 38 7.81 -28.56 -18.60
C GLY A 38 9.10 -27.76 -18.80
N ALA A 39 9.40 -26.84 -17.87
CA ALA A 39 10.63 -26.07 -17.88
C ALA A 39 11.88 -26.95 -17.70
N SER A 40 11.83 -27.93 -16.79
CA SER A 40 12.90 -28.90 -16.59
C SER A 40 13.16 -29.73 -17.84
N ILE A 41 12.10 -30.24 -18.51
CA ILE A 41 12.23 -30.99 -19.75
C ILE A 41 12.81 -30.11 -20.86
N ALA A 42 12.28 -28.89 -21.06
CA ALA A 42 12.80 -27.95 -22.05
C ALA A 42 14.27 -27.59 -21.81
N ALA A 43 14.65 -27.31 -20.56
CA ALA A 43 16.03 -27.03 -20.18
C ALA A 43 16.95 -28.23 -20.44
N SER A 44 16.50 -29.46 -20.11
CA SER A 44 17.24 -30.69 -20.39
C SER A 44 17.47 -30.91 -21.88
N TYR A 45 16.51 -30.53 -22.72
CA TYR A 45 16.64 -30.63 -24.17
C TYR A 45 17.64 -29.61 -24.72
N LEU A 46 17.60 -28.37 -24.23
CA LEU A 46 18.55 -27.32 -24.62
C LEU A 46 19.99 -27.62 -24.18
N ALA A 47 20.15 -28.31 -23.05
CA ALA A 47 21.46 -28.71 -22.53
C ALA A 47 21.98 -30.03 -23.12
N ALA A 48 21.20 -30.72 -23.95
CA ALA A 48 21.60 -31.99 -24.54
C ALA A 48 22.73 -31.79 -25.56
N VAL A 49 23.73 -32.68 -25.55
CA VAL A 49 24.86 -32.63 -26.47
C VAL A 49 24.42 -33.17 -27.85
N PRO A 50 24.64 -32.43 -28.95
CA PRO A 50 24.30 -32.90 -30.29
C PRO A 50 24.99 -34.22 -30.61
N GLY A 51 24.21 -35.22 -31.08
CA GLY A 51 24.72 -36.54 -31.47
C GLY A 51 24.69 -37.61 -30.38
N GLN A 52 24.38 -37.26 -29.13
CA GLN A 52 23.97 -38.23 -28.11
C GLN A 52 22.44 -38.29 -28.04
N GLY A 53 21.87 -39.50 -27.96
CA GLY A 53 20.43 -39.68 -27.80
C GLY A 53 19.91 -38.98 -26.53
N PHE A 54 18.66 -38.53 -26.55
CA PHE A 54 18.05 -37.86 -25.41
C PHE A 54 17.87 -38.84 -24.23
N SER A 55 18.55 -38.57 -23.12
CA SER A 55 18.38 -39.30 -21.86
C SER A 55 17.93 -38.33 -20.76
N PHE A 56 16.69 -38.51 -20.29
CA PHE A 56 16.12 -37.65 -19.25
C PHE A 56 16.56 -38.12 -17.86
N SER A 57 17.35 -37.30 -17.17
CA SER A 57 17.74 -37.54 -15.77
C SER A 57 16.76 -36.89 -14.80
N TYR A 58 16.38 -37.61 -13.75
CA TYR A 58 15.56 -37.09 -12.64
C TYR A 58 16.22 -35.91 -11.90
N LEU A 59 17.54 -35.70 -12.07
CA LEU A 59 18.25 -34.53 -11.54
C LEU A 59 17.68 -33.22 -12.08
N TRP A 60 17.16 -33.19 -13.32
CA TRP A 60 16.52 -31.98 -13.88
C TRP A 60 15.23 -31.60 -13.17
N LEU A 61 14.48 -32.59 -12.66
CA LEU A 61 13.29 -32.34 -11.85
C LEU A 61 13.66 -31.81 -10.47
N LEU A 62 14.70 -32.36 -9.85
CA LEU A 62 15.23 -31.85 -8.58
C LEU A 62 15.72 -30.40 -8.74
N ALA A 63 16.53 -30.13 -9.76
CA ALA A 63 17.02 -28.78 -10.05
C ALA A 63 15.88 -27.79 -10.30
N GLY A 64 14.88 -28.17 -11.11
CA GLY A 64 13.69 -27.36 -11.36
C GLY A 64 12.87 -27.09 -10.10
N ALA A 65 12.66 -28.10 -9.25
CA ALA A 65 11.95 -27.96 -7.99
C ALA A 65 12.70 -27.05 -7.01
N THR A 66 14.02 -27.21 -6.87
CA THR A 66 14.86 -26.34 -6.05
C THR A 66 14.83 -24.91 -6.56
N PHE A 67 14.91 -24.70 -7.87
CA PHE A 67 14.85 -23.37 -8.48
C PHE A 67 13.49 -22.71 -8.24
N ALA A 68 12.38 -23.44 -8.41
CA ALA A 68 11.04 -22.95 -8.12
C ALA A 68 10.87 -22.56 -6.63
N LEU A 69 11.44 -23.35 -5.72
CA LEU A 69 11.45 -23.06 -4.28
C LEU A 69 12.26 -21.78 -3.98
N LEU A 70 13.43 -21.61 -4.60
CA LEU A 70 14.23 -20.39 -4.46
C LEU A 70 13.46 -19.17 -4.97
N ILE A 71 12.83 -19.25 -6.15
CA ILE A 71 11.97 -18.17 -6.65
C ILE A 71 10.81 -17.88 -5.69
N GLY A 72 10.17 -18.91 -5.11
CA GLY A 72 9.11 -18.70 -4.14
C GLY A 72 9.60 -17.91 -2.92
N VAL A 73 10.68 -18.37 -2.28
CA VAL A 73 11.21 -17.79 -1.03
C VAL A 73 11.84 -16.41 -1.24
N PHE A 74 12.64 -16.24 -2.29
CA PHE A 74 13.32 -14.97 -2.56
C PHE A 74 12.42 -14.00 -3.31
N GLY A 75 11.59 -14.51 -4.22
CA GLY A 75 10.64 -13.72 -5.01
C GLY A 75 9.55 -13.11 -4.14
N GLU A 76 9.06 -13.79 -3.10
CA GLU A 76 8.12 -13.19 -2.14
C GLU A 76 8.71 -11.95 -1.47
N LYS A 77 9.93 -12.08 -0.92
CA LYS A 77 10.62 -10.96 -0.28
C LYS A 77 10.90 -9.83 -1.26
N TYR A 78 11.28 -10.15 -2.50
CA TYR A 78 11.53 -9.16 -3.53
C TYR A 78 10.24 -8.43 -3.95
N LEU A 79 9.15 -9.19 -4.16
CA LEU A 79 7.84 -8.66 -4.54
C LEU A 79 7.30 -7.74 -3.45
N LEU A 80 7.25 -8.21 -2.20
CA LEU A 80 6.71 -7.45 -1.07
C LEU A 80 7.58 -6.24 -0.70
N ARG A 81 8.91 -6.32 -0.80
CA ARG A 81 9.80 -5.22 -0.37
C ARG A 81 10.08 -4.20 -1.45
N ARG A 82 10.05 -4.57 -2.74
CA ARG A 82 10.43 -3.66 -3.84
C ARG A 82 9.29 -3.31 -4.78
N ILE A 83 8.44 -4.26 -5.13
CA ILE A 83 7.42 -4.04 -6.16
C ILE A 83 6.17 -3.44 -5.52
N VAL A 84 5.64 -4.04 -4.45
CA VAL A 84 4.42 -3.58 -3.79
C VAL A 84 4.51 -2.12 -3.33
N PRO A 85 5.57 -1.64 -2.64
CA PRO A 85 5.61 -0.25 -2.18
C PRO A 85 5.62 0.76 -3.32
N ASN A 86 6.22 0.42 -4.46
CA ASN A 86 6.23 1.29 -5.64
C ASN A 86 4.87 1.31 -6.37
N LEU A 87 4.08 0.23 -6.28
CA LEU A 87 2.72 0.18 -6.83
C LEU A 87 1.70 0.91 -5.96
N LEU A 88 2.02 1.14 -4.69
CA LEU A 88 1.15 1.83 -3.72
C LEU A 88 1.47 3.32 -3.59
N ARG A 89 2.44 3.84 -4.36
CA ARG A 89 2.78 5.26 -4.42
C ARG A 89 2.09 5.91 -5.60
N PHE A 90 1.40 7.01 -5.33
CA PHE A 90 0.64 7.75 -6.33
C PHE A 90 1.01 9.22 -6.30
N GLY A 91 1.10 9.84 -7.48
CA GLY A 91 1.23 11.28 -7.58
C GLY A 91 -0.07 11.93 -7.08
N VAL A 92 0.05 12.93 -6.22
CA VAL A 92 -1.11 13.61 -5.63
C VAL A 92 -0.99 15.11 -5.85
N GLU A 93 -2.08 15.72 -6.28
CA GLU A 93 -2.28 17.17 -6.28
C GLU A 93 -3.40 17.51 -5.30
N LEU A 94 -3.08 18.29 -4.27
CA LEU A 94 -4.05 18.86 -3.34
C LEU A 94 -4.31 20.32 -3.71
N ARG A 95 -5.58 20.74 -3.63
CA ARG A 95 -5.98 22.13 -3.91
C ARG A 95 -6.68 22.77 -2.71
N PHE A 96 -6.25 24.00 -2.44
CA PHE A 96 -6.80 24.91 -1.44
C PHE A 96 -7.03 26.29 -2.08
N GLY A 97 -8.23 26.53 -2.60
CA GLY A 97 -8.58 27.72 -3.36
C GLY A 97 -7.68 27.87 -4.59
N ALA A 98 -6.91 28.95 -4.64
CA ALA A 98 -5.96 29.22 -5.72
C ALA A 98 -4.59 28.53 -5.54
N HIS A 99 -4.32 27.95 -4.36
CA HIS A 99 -3.04 27.29 -4.06
C HIS A 99 -3.15 25.78 -4.27
N SER A 100 -2.07 25.17 -4.75
CA SER A 100 -1.98 23.72 -4.97
C SER A 100 -0.62 23.17 -4.56
N CYS A 101 -0.60 22.03 -3.85
CA CYS A 101 0.61 21.29 -3.52
C CYS A 101 0.63 19.95 -4.24
N ASN A 102 1.78 19.65 -4.85
CA ASN A 102 2.01 18.43 -5.60
C ASN A 102 3.04 17.57 -4.90
N GLY A 103 2.70 16.31 -4.67
CA GLY A 103 3.53 15.39 -3.93
C GLY A 103 3.28 13.93 -4.27
N GLN A 104 3.76 13.06 -3.40
CA GLN A 104 3.60 11.62 -3.49
C GLN A 104 2.79 11.14 -2.29
N GLY A 105 1.68 10.46 -2.53
CA GLY A 105 0.90 9.79 -1.50
C GLY A 105 1.12 8.28 -1.52
N PHE A 106 1.03 7.66 -0.36
CA PHE A 106 1.12 6.23 -0.17
C PHE A 106 -0.25 5.67 0.22
N LEU A 107 -0.69 4.62 -0.46
CA LEU A 107 -1.93 3.93 -0.17
C LEU A 107 -1.80 3.16 1.15
N ASP A 108 -2.46 3.66 2.18
CA ASP A 108 -2.48 3.05 3.50
C ASP A 108 -3.84 2.42 3.78
N THR A 109 -3.88 1.08 3.72
CA THR A 109 -5.08 0.31 4.04
C THR A 109 -5.37 0.26 5.54
N GLY A 110 -4.39 0.60 6.40
CA GLY A 110 -4.54 0.65 7.85
C GLY A 110 -5.10 1.98 8.36
N ASN A 111 -5.11 3.03 7.53
CA ASN A 111 -5.66 4.32 7.89
C ASN A 111 -7.19 4.29 7.91
N GLY A 112 -7.76 4.11 9.10
CA GLY A 112 -9.20 4.15 9.35
C GLY A 112 -9.72 5.50 9.86
N LEU A 113 -8.94 6.58 9.75
CA LEU A 113 -9.34 7.89 10.25
C LEU A 113 -10.55 8.43 9.48
N LYS A 114 -11.53 8.92 10.24
CA LYS A 114 -12.76 9.50 9.68
C LYS A 114 -13.03 10.86 10.29
N ASP A 115 -13.51 11.78 9.45
CA ASP A 115 -14.03 13.06 9.92
C ASP A 115 -15.27 12.79 10.79
N PRO A 116 -15.30 13.20 12.06
CA PRO A 116 -16.43 12.92 12.95
C PRO A 116 -17.74 13.51 12.45
N LEU A 117 -17.69 14.63 11.70
CA LEU A 117 -18.87 15.32 11.17
C LEU A 117 -19.41 14.64 9.91
N THR A 118 -18.57 14.44 8.90
CA THR A 118 -19.02 13.92 7.60
C THR A 118 -18.88 12.41 7.45
N LYS A 119 -18.21 11.73 8.39
CA LYS A 119 -17.84 10.30 8.34
C LYS A 119 -17.00 9.92 7.13
N ARG A 120 -16.45 10.89 6.41
CA ARG A 120 -15.59 10.67 5.24
C ARG A 120 -14.17 10.29 5.67
N PRO A 121 -13.44 9.52 4.84
CA PRO A 121 -12.03 9.20 5.08
C PRO A 121 -11.18 10.46 5.19
N VAL A 122 -10.14 10.38 6.02
CA VAL A 122 -9.15 11.44 6.23
C VAL A 122 -7.82 11.03 5.60
N VAL A 123 -7.31 11.85 4.69
CA VAL A 123 -5.93 11.75 4.20
C VAL A 123 -5.02 12.35 5.24
N VAL A 124 -3.91 11.70 5.59
CA VAL A 124 -2.91 12.31 6.49
C VAL A 124 -1.78 12.87 5.63
N ALA A 125 -1.33 14.09 5.87
CA ALA A 125 -0.23 14.70 5.13
C ALA A 125 0.77 15.39 6.07
N GLU A 126 2.03 15.36 5.69
CA GLU A 126 3.10 16.06 6.42
C GLU A 126 2.87 17.58 6.37
N TYR A 127 3.10 18.24 7.50
CA TYR A 127 2.98 19.68 7.62
C TYR A 127 3.94 20.40 6.67
N GLU A 128 5.21 19.97 6.62
CA GLU A 128 6.22 20.53 5.71
C GLU A 128 5.79 20.47 4.23
N PHE A 129 5.11 19.40 3.84
CA PHE A 129 4.54 19.26 2.49
C PHE A 129 3.38 20.22 2.23
N LEU A 130 2.51 20.42 3.22
CA LEU A 130 1.36 21.31 3.10
C LEU A 130 1.73 22.79 3.22
N LYS A 131 2.80 23.12 3.95
CA LYS A 131 3.22 24.48 4.32
C LYS A 131 3.14 25.50 3.19
N PRO A 132 3.62 25.24 1.95
CA PRO A 132 3.54 26.21 0.85
C PRO A 132 2.12 26.58 0.41
N CYS A 133 1.11 25.77 0.77
CA CYS A 133 -0.30 25.98 0.43
C CYS A 133 -1.13 26.49 1.60
N LEU A 134 -0.56 26.56 2.79
CA LEU A 134 -1.22 27.06 3.98
C LEU A 134 -1.08 28.59 4.06
N PRO A 135 -2.09 29.32 4.53
CA PRO A 135 -1.98 30.75 4.83
C PRO A 135 -0.88 31.05 5.86
N GLN A 136 -0.30 32.25 5.81
CA GLN A 136 0.83 32.62 6.68
C GLN A 136 0.47 32.60 8.18
N ASP A 137 -0.74 33.02 8.54
CA ASP A 137 -1.28 32.95 9.91
C ASP A 137 -1.43 31.50 10.40
N PHE A 138 -1.80 30.59 9.51
CA PHE A 138 -1.86 29.16 9.80
C PHE A 138 -0.47 28.56 10.01
N GLN A 139 0.50 28.92 9.15
CA GLN A 139 1.88 28.46 9.28
C GLN A 139 2.50 28.91 10.60
N GLN A 140 2.30 30.18 10.99
CA GLN A 140 2.78 30.71 12.27
C GLN A 140 2.21 29.96 13.48
N ALA A 141 0.98 29.45 13.39
CA ALA A 141 0.39 28.66 14.47
C ALA A 141 1.03 27.28 14.62
N PHE A 142 1.49 26.67 13.53
CA PHE A 142 2.12 25.34 13.54
C PHE A 142 3.64 25.38 13.74
N ASP A 143 4.32 26.44 13.28
CA ASP A 143 5.77 26.61 13.44
C ASP A 143 6.18 26.90 14.90
N ASP A 144 5.27 27.47 15.70
CA ASP A 144 5.48 27.68 17.13
C ASP A 144 5.40 26.33 17.89
N ASN A 145 6.51 25.89 18.49
CA ASN A 145 6.62 24.65 19.28
C ASN A 145 5.91 24.73 20.65
N ARG A 146 4.63 25.09 20.66
CA ARG A 146 3.77 25.16 21.86
C ARG A 146 2.86 23.94 21.96
N ASP A 147 2.20 23.80 23.11
CA ASP A 147 1.26 22.71 23.38
C ASP A 147 0.12 22.64 22.35
N GLU A 148 -0.43 21.42 22.15
CA GLU A 148 -1.49 21.15 21.15
C GLU A 148 -2.72 22.06 21.32
N ASP A 149 -3.09 22.40 22.57
CA ASP A 149 -4.24 23.25 22.90
C ASP A 149 -4.07 24.71 22.46
N ASP A 150 -2.87 25.28 22.60
CA ASP A 150 -2.58 26.66 22.20
C ASP A 150 -2.63 26.80 20.66
N ILE A 151 -2.16 25.76 19.97
CA ILE A 151 -2.16 25.71 18.51
C ILE A 151 -3.59 25.63 18.00
N LEU A 152 -4.43 24.78 18.59
CA LEU A 152 -5.86 24.73 18.30
C LEU A 152 -6.55 26.09 18.51
N ASN A 153 -6.24 26.76 19.60
CA ASN A 153 -6.80 28.08 19.92
C ASN A 153 -6.45 29.13 18.85
N ARG A 154 -5.16 29.23 18.46
CA ARG A 154 -4.73 30.17 17.43
C ARG A 154 -5.32 29.86 16.05
N LEU A 155 -5.37 28.58 15.70
CA LEU A 155 -5.97 28.13 14.45
C LEU A 155 -7.46 28.48 14.38
N SER A 156 -8.19 28.43 15.50
CA SER A 156 -9.61 28.81 15.56
C SER A 156 -9.87 30.29 15.21
N HIS A 157 -8.84 31.13 15.30
CA HIS A 157 -8.89 32.54 14.91
C HIS A 157 -8.21 32.84 13.57
N SER A 158 -7.70 31.81 12.88
CA SER A 158 -7.07 31.98 11.57
C SER A 158 -8.09 32.20 10.45
N SER A 159 -7.60 32.70 9.32
CA SER A 159 -8.33 32.82 8.05
C SER A 159 -9.00 31.51 7.60
N TRP A 160 -8.49 30.37 8.05
CA TRP A 160 -9.00 29.04 7.72
C TRP A 160 -9.75 28.34 8.87
N ALA A 161 -10.15 29.06 9.91
CA ALA A 161 -10.93 28.52 11.03
C ALA A 161 -12.13 27.66 10.58
N ASN A 162 -12.89 28.12 9.58
CA ASN A 162 -14.06 27.40 9.04
C ASN A 162 -13.73 26.08 8.33
N ARG A 163 -12.47 25.89 7.93
CA ARG A 163 -11.97 24.66 7.28
C ARG A 163 -11.40 23.66 8.28
N LEU A 164 -11.18 24.05 9.53
CA LEU A 164 -10.60 23.19 10.56
C LEU A 164 -11.52 22.03 10.92
N ARG A 165 -10.91 20.89 11.23
CA ARG A 165 -11.54 19.69 11.74
C ARG A 165 -10.70 19.13 12.88
N ILE A 166 -11.36 18.59 13.89
CA ILE A 166 -10.71 17.85 14.97
C ILE A 166 -10.97 16.38 14.68
N ILE A 167 -9.91 15.60 14.43
CA ILE A 167 -10.03 14.20 14.06
C ILE A 167 -9.54 13.37 15.25
N PRO A 168 -10.44 12.73 16.01
CA PRO A 168 -10.03 11.82 17.07
C PRO A 168 -9.38 10.58 16.45
N PHE A 169 -8.28 10.12 17.05
CA PHE A 169 -7.61 8.90 16.66
C PHE A 169 -7.20 8.06 17.86
N SER A 170 -6.96 6.78 17.61
CA SER A 170 -6.36 5.87 18.57
C SER A 170 -5.21 5.16 17.89
N SER A 171 -4.06 5.12 18.55
CA SER A 171 -2.88 4.40 18.08
C SER A 171 -2.29 3.54 19.19
N ILE A 172 -1.38 2.65 18.83
CA ILE A 172 -0.63 1.86 19.81
C ILE A 172 0.18 2.84 20.66
N GLY A 173 -0.17 2.93 21.95
CA GLY A 173 0.48 3.83 22.92
C GLY A 173 -0.22 5.17 23.16
N ARG A 174 -1.18 5.59 22.32
CA ARG A 174 -1.97 6.83 22.54
C ARG A 174 -3.47 6.53 22.41
N LYS A 175 -4.15 6.46 23.55
CA LYS A 175 -5.63 6.42 23.62
C LYS A 175 -6.16 7.86 23.60
N ASN A 176 -7.21 8.11 22.82
CA ASN A 176 -7.85 9.43 22.67
C ASN A 176 -6.92 10.53 22.13
N GLY A 177 -6.12 10.21 21.11
CA GLY A 177 -5.33 11.22 20.40
C GLY A 177 -6.21 12.16 19.57
N ILE A 178 -5.72 13.37 19.32
CA ILE A 178 -6.38 14.35 18.45
C ILE A 178 -5.42 14.75 17.33
N LEU A 179 -5.92 14.75 16.11
CA LEU A 179 -5.22 15.24 14.93
C LEU A 179 -5.98 16.46 14.39
N VAL A 180 -5.24 17.56 14.15
CA VAL A 180 -5.79 18.74 13.48
C VAL A 180 -5.94 18.43 12.00
N GLY A 181 -7.15 18.62 11.48
CA GLY A 181 -7.46 18.48 10.07
C GLY A 181 -7.84 19.80 9.44
N VAL A 182 -7.62 19.90 8.12
CA VAL A 182 -8.07 21.00 7.27
C VAL A 182 -8.83 20.43 6.08
N ARG A 183 -9.97 21.03 5.75
CA ARG A 183 -10.72 20.68 4.55
C ARG A 183 -10.07 21.30 3.30
N ALA A 184 -9.56 20.43 2.44
CA ALA A 184 -9.13 20.77 1.08
C ALA A 184 -10.34 20.83 0.13
N ASP A 185 -10.22 21.64 -0.93
CA ASP A 185 -11.28 21.75 -1.94
C ASP A 185 -11.30 20.52 -2.83
N SER A 186 -10.12 20.00 -3.19
CA SER A 186 -10.01 18.72 -3.90
C SER A 186 -8.67 18.03 -3.70
N ILE A 187 -8.67 16.70 -3.89
CA ILE A 187 -7.49 15.86 -4.07
C ILE A 187 -7.60 15.15 -5.42
N LEU A 188 -6.54 15.22 -6.22
CA LEU A 188 -6.39 14.47 -7.46
C LEU A 188 -5.30 13.41 -7.24
N VAL A 189 -5.67 12.14 -7.35
CA VAL A 189 -4.76 10.99 -7.22
C VAL A 189 -4.49 10.42 -8.60
N ASN A 190 -3.23 10.47 -9.03
CA ASN A 190 -2.78 9.94 -10.31
C ASN A 190 -2.27 8.51 -10.14
N MET A 191 -3.06 7.54 -10.62
CA MET A 191 -2.72 6.11 -10.62
C MET A 191 -2.16 5.61 -11.95
N GLY A 192 -1.62 6.52 -12.77
CA GLY A 192 -1.07 6.24 -14.10
C GLY A 192 -2.12 6.01 -15.17
N LYS A 193 -2.99 4.99 -15.01
CA LYS A 193 -4.06 4.68 -15.97
C LYS A 193 -5.35 5.47 -15.74
N LYS A 194 -5.57 5.89 -14.51
CA LYS A 194 -6.78 6.61 -14.08
C LYS A 194 -6.38 7.70 -13.09
N ASN A 195 -6.98 8.86 -13.28
CA ASN A 195 -6.94 9.93 -12.29
C ASN A 195 -8.25 9.91 -11.52
N VAL A 196 -8.16 9.95 -10.20
CA VAL A 196 -9.32 9.97 -9.31
C VAL A 196 -9.36 11.32 -8.61
N LEU A 197 -10.45 12.07 -8.85
CA LEU A 197 -10.68 13.39 -8.27
C LEU A 197 -11.73 13.28 -7.17
N HIS A 198 -11.38 13.66 -5.95
CA HIS A 198 -12.32 13.80 -4.85
C HIS A 198 -12.39 15.24 -4.36
N ASN A 199 -13.61 15.75 -4.21
CA ASN A 199 -13.87 17.10 -3.72
C ASN A 199 -14.20 17.08 -2.22
N ASN A 200 -13.92 18.19 -1.52
CA ASN A 200 -14.18 18.37 -0.10
C ASN A 200 -13.60 17.24 0.77
N VAL A 201 -12.29 17.04 0.66
CA VAL A 201 -11.56 16.00 1.40
C VAL A 201 -10.92 16.61 2.65
N VAL A 202 -10.96 15.87 3.75
CA VAL A 202 -10.33 16.29 5.00
C VAL A 202 -8.90 15.77 5.03
N ILE A 203 -7.95 16.68 5.24
CA ILE A 203 -6.53 16.40 5.34
C ILE A 203 -6.09 16.57 6.80
N GLY A 204 -5.73 15.49 7.48
CA GLY A 204 -5.09 15.51 8.79
C GLY A 204 -3.63 15.95 8.66
N ILE A 205 -3.21 16.94 9.46
CA ILE A 205 -1.88 17.53 9.41
C ILE A 205 -0.99 16.82 10.43
N TYR A 206 0.00 16.08 9.93
CA TYR A 206 1.01 15.41 10.75
C TYR A 206 2.29 16.25 10.77
N ARG A 207 2.84 16.52 11.97
CA ARG A 207 3.98 17.45 12.12
C ARG A 207 5.32 16.84 11.74
N ASP A 208 5.48 15.54 11.94
CA ASP A 208 6.70 14.83 11.63
C ASP A 208 6.67 14.24 10.23
N LYS A 209 7.74 13.53 9.87
CA LYS A 209 7.84 12.81 8.60
C LYS A 209 7.13 11.46 8.69
N LEU A 210 6.29 11.18 7.69
CA LEU A 210 5.67 9.87 7.46
C LEU A 210 6.65 8.88 6.85
N SER A 211 7.66 9.38 6.13
CA SER A 211 8.65 8.59 5.42
C SER A 211 10.07 9.04 5.81
N GLN A 212 10.90 8.11 6.30
CA GLN A 212 12.29 8.41 6.66
C GLN A 212 13.14 8.77 5.44
N ASP A 213 12.83 8.20 4.27
CA ASP A 213 13.52 8.44 3.00
C ASP A 213 12.86 9.54 2.14
N GLY A 214 11.78 10.17 2.61
CA GLY A 214 11.04 11.21 1.88
C GLY A 214 10.34 10.69 0.62
N SER A 215 10.07 9.38 0.56
CA SER A 215 9.50 8.74 -0.63
C SER A 215 8.00 9.01 -0.81
N TYR A 216 7.31 9.44 0.24
CA TYR A 216 5.93 9.90 0.21
C TYR A 216 5.69 10.90 1.36
N HIS A 217 4.70 11.78 1.18
CA HIS A 217 4.36 12.87 2.10
C HIS A 217 2.90 12.81 2.56
N LEU A 218 2.12 11.86 2.03
CA LEU A 218 0.72 11.67 2.37
C LEU A 218 0.39 10.18 2.57
N LEU A 219 -0.56 9.87 3.44
CA LEU A 219 -1.23 8.57 3.55
C LEU A 219 -2.65 8.69 3.01
N ILE A 220 -2.94 7.95 1.95
CA ILE A 220 -4.24 7.92 1.27
C ILE A 220 -5.01 6.69 1.75
N PRO A 221 -6.18 6.84 2.41
CA PRO A 221 -7.07 5.73 2.71
C PRO A 221 -7.53 5.01 1.43
N SER A 222 -7.65 3.69 1.50
CA SER A 222 -8.12 2.87 0.38
C SER A 222 -9.52 3.23 -0.12
N GLU A 223 -10.35 3.79 0.77
CA GLU A 223 -11.70 4.28 0.47
C GLU A 223 -11.70 5.40 -0.56
N ILE A 224 -10.65 6.24 -0.61
CA ILE A 224 -10.51 7.33 -1.60
C ILE A 224 -10.10 6.76 -2.96
N VAL A 225 -9.30 5.70 -2.99
CA VAL A 225 -8.88 5.10 -4.25
C VAL A 225 -10.01 4.26 -4.89
N ASN A 226 -10.79 3.57 -4.06
CA ASN A 226 -11.83 2.64 -4.52
C ASN A 226 -13.15 3.31 -4.93
N GLN A 227 -13.39 4.56 -4.53
CA GLN A 227 -14.63 5.30 -4.82
C GLN A 227 -14.54 6.16 -6.10
N GLY A 228 -13.46 6.04 -6.88
CA GLY A 228 -13.26 6.74 -8.15
C GLY A 228 -13.77 6.00 -9.36
#